data_AF-A0A4S9EW51-F1
#
_entry.id   AF-A0A4S9EW51-F1
#
_cell.length_a   1.000
_cell.length_b   1.000
_cell.length_c   1.000
_cell.angle_alpha   90.00
_cell.angle_beta   90.00
_cell.angle_gamma   90.00
#
_symmetry.space_group_name_H-M   'P 1'
#
loop_
_entity.id
_entity.type
_entity.pdbx_description
1 polymer ?
#
loop_
_entity_poly.entity_id
_entity_poly.type
_entity_poly.pdbx_seq_one_letter_code
_entity_poly.pdbx_strand_id
1 'polypeptide(L)'
;MTPGPCQSLLQKQESREVSKEQEQTVEMVGGQLMRIPYTAPLPAPTIIPSAAASVSGAVAALTDFLTSTPQLRNKNKDKTVLLTGAGISVASGLADYRGTKGTYTLNKTYRPIYFHEFVANHAARKRYWARSFLGWTNLNKSKPNPAHKAVADLGRMGYLSSVITQNVDSFHPQAHPSLRTLELHGYLRSAVCTTCRTEYDRQLFQNDLAALNPAWSDFLNEMLASGALTTENPDERRRLGLKTNPDGDVDVPGVDYATFRYPACPTCLAKPPQDKDGKKHVIEVDVDGAWVAGNSTAGILKPNVIMFGESIPDTTKTAAELAIDEASRVLVLGSSLATYSAWRLVKRAREQGMPIGIVNIGGVRGEEQFFSHLGENSTGKDGLRCAHILEDMLPNLVKELGQKNTTPFASSAMARPFVPAPWA
;
A
#
# COMPACT_ATOMS: atom_id res chain seq x y z
N MET A 1 -24.13 32.88 -32.42
CA MET A 1 -24.03 32.81 -30.95
C MET A 1 -23.05 31.70 -30.62
N THR A 2 -21.79 32.07 -30.41
CA THR A 2 -20.65 31.18 -30.16
C THR A 2 -20.43 31.07 -28.64
N PRO A 3 -20.22 29.86 -28.07
CA PRO A 3 -19.94 29.70 -26.65
C PRO A 3 -18.49 30.10 -26.32
N GLY A 4 -18.33 30.83 -25.23
CA GLY A 4 -17.07 31.43 -24.78
C GLY A 4 -16.09 30.48 -24.07
N PRO A 5 -14.85 30.92 -23.85
CA PRO A 5 -13.72 30.07 -23.47
C PRO A 5 -13.57 30.00 -21.96
N CYS A 6 -14.12 28.97 -21.31
CA CYS A 6 -13.88 28.70 -19.88
C CYS A 6 -13.24 27.33 -19.61
N GLN A 7 -13.17 26.43 -20.60
CA GLN A 7 -12.55 25.10 -20.44
C GLN A 7 -11.05 25.04 -20.79
N SER A 8 -10.51 26.04 -21.50
CA SER A 8 -9.11 26.01 -21.95
C SER A 8 -8.08 26.58 -20.95
N LEU A 9 -8.55 27.20 -19.86
CA LEU A 9 -7.69 27.77 -18.81
C LEU A 9 -7.34 26.75 -17.70
N LEU A 10 -8.24 25.78 -17.42
CA LEU A 10 -7.99 24.71 -16.46
C LEU A 10 -6.93 23.72 -16.97
N GLN A 11 -6.96 23.35 -18.25
CA GLN A 11 -5.92 22.50 -18.87
C GLN A 11 -4.56 23.20 -19.03
N LYS A 12 -4.54 24.55 -19.09
CA LYS A 12 -3.31 25.35 -19.15
C LYS A 12 -2.66 25.58 -17.78
N GLN A 13 -3.39 25.40 -16.67
CA GLN A 13 -2.80 25.40 -15.33
C GLN A 13 -2.22 24.04 -14.95
N GLU A 14 -2.83 22.93 -15.36
CA GLU A 14 -2.28 21.57 -15.16
C GLU A 14 -0.92 21.36 -15.87
N SER A 15 -0.66 22.09 -16.97
CA SER A 15 0.56 21.96 -17.76
C SER A 15 1.71 22.89 -17.34
N ARG A 16 1.47 23.86 -16.43
CA ARG A 16 2.48 24.83 -15.99
C ARG A 16 3.13 24.52 -14.63
N GLU A 17 2.59 23.61 -13.85
CA GLU A 17 3.21 23.16 -12.58
C GLU A 17 4.25 22.04 -12.74
N VAL A 18 4.44 21.51 -13.96
CA VAL A 18 5.39 20.43 -14.24
C VAL A 18 6.85 20.91 -14.41
N SER A 19 7.09 22.23 -14.49
CA SER A 19 8.42 22.77 -14.78
C SER A 19 9.08 23.40 -13.55
N LYS A 20 9.68 22.57 -12.68
CA LYS A 20 10.91 22.84 -11.90
C LYS A 20 11.22 21.64 -10.99
N GLU A 21 11.78 20.58 -11.56
CA GLU A 21 12.43 19.51 -10.79
C GLU A 21 13.82 19.26 -11.38
N GLN A 22 14.83 19.38 -10.51
CA GLN A 22 16.25 19.28 -10.80
C GLN A 22 16.69 17.82 -11.01
N GLU A 23 17.75 17.68 -11.81
CA GLU A 23 18.47 16.49 -12.30
C GLU A 23 18.36 15.16 -11.50
N GLN A 24 17.99 14.08 -12.20
CA GLN A 24 18.78 12.83 -12.31
C GLN A 24 18.10 11.77 -13.23
N THR A 25 18.97 11.06 -13.97
CA THR A 25 18.81 9.89 -14.90
C THR A 25 17.50 9.72 -15.68
N VAL A 26 17.57 9.92 -16.99
CA VAL A 26 16.46 9.87 -17.96
C VAL A 26 16.58 8.64 -18.86
N GLU A 27 15.50 7.86 -18.99
CA GLU A 27 15.32 6.90 -20.11
C GLU A 27 13.93 7.07 -20.73
N MET A 28 13.87 6.96 -22.07
CA MET A 28 12.70 7.20 -22.90
C MET A 28 11.99 5.87 -23.21
N VAL A 29 10.69 5.76 -22.91
CA VAL A 29 9.83 4.67 -23.40
C VAL A 29 8.51 5.26 -23.93
N GLY A 30 8.21 5.05 -25.22
CA GLY A 30 6.87 5.31 -25.79
C GLY A 30 6.37 6.76 -25.77
N GLY A 31 7.25 7.76 -25.64
CA GLY A 31 6.89 9.19 -25.66
C GLY A 31 6.32 9.75 -24.35
N GLN A 32 6.30 8.98 -23.26
CA GLN A 32 5.83 9.46 -21.95
C GLN A 32 6.88 9.19 -20.85
N LEU A 33 7.40 10.26 -20.24
CA LEU A 33 8.36 10.22 -19.14
C LEU A 33 7.70 9.64 -17.88
N MET A 34 7.88 8.35 -17.62
CA MET A 34 7.46 7.72 -16.37
C MET A 34 8.55 7.92 -15.30
N ARG A 35 8.34 8.92 -14.45
CA ARG A 35 9.20 9.22 -13.29
C ARG A 35 8.61 8.61 -12.02
N ILE A 36 9.46 8.16 -11.09
CA ILE A 36 9.02 7.85 -9.73
C ILE A 36 8.86 9.19 -9.01
N PRO A 37 7.64 9.61 -8.67
CA PRO A 37 7.44 10.93 -8.09
C PRO A 37 7.87 10.95 -6.61
N TYR A 38 8.37 12.10 -6.16
CA TYR A 38 8.73 12.37 -4.77
C TYR A 38 9.75 11.38 -4.19
N THR A 39 10.90 11.23 -4.85
CA THR A 39 12.06 10.49 -4.31
C THR A 39 12.88 11.31 -3.32
N ALA A 40 12.80 12.65 -3.40
CA ALA A 40 13.38 13.56 -2.42
C ALA A 40 12.55 13.61 -1.13
N PRO A 41 13.16 14.01 0.01
CA PRO A 41 12.43 14.24 1.26
C PRO A 41 11.30 15.25 1.07
N LEU A 42 10.13 14.93 1.63
CA LEU A 42 8.99 15.86 1.68
C LEU A 42 9.20 16.93 2.77
N PRO A 43 8.49 18.07 2.69
CA PRO A 43 8.53 19.10 3.73
C PRO A 43 8.24 18.53 5.13
N ALA A 44 8.78 19.17 6.17
CA ALA A 44 8.52 18.77 7.54
C ALA A 44 7.02 18.88 7.88
N PRO A 45 6.49 17.97 8.73
CA PRO A 45 5.07 17.94 9.04
C PRO A 45 4.61 19.19 9.79
N THR A 46 3.46 19.74 9.41
CA THR A 46 2.80 20.81 10.18
C THR A 46 1.92 20.19 11.27
N ILE A 47 2.15 20.50 12.54
CA ILE A 47 1.41 19.87 13.65
C ILE A 47 0.14 20.66 13.97
N ILE A 48 -1.01 19.99 13.89
CA ILE A 48 -2.34 20.59 14.05
C ILE A 48 -3.24 19.65 14.88
N PRO A 49 -3.80 20.09 16.02
CA PRO A 49 -3.43 21.31 16.74
C PRO A 49 -1.99 21.25 17.28
N SER A 50 -1.44 22.38 17.72
CA SER A 50 -0.09 22.44 18.30
C SER A 50 0.10 21.48 19.50
N ALA A 51 -0.95 21.29 20.31
CA ALA A 51 -0.96 20.32 21.41
C ALA A 51 -0.68 18.88 20.96
N ALA A 52 -1.01 18.54 19.71
CA ALA A 52 -0.74 17.23 19.12
C ALA A 52 0.75 16.97 18.84
N ALA A 53 1.65 17.90 19.17
CA ALA A 53 3.08 17.66 19.22
C ALA A 53 3.47 16.67 20.35
N SER A 54 2.63 16.55 21.38
CA SER A 54 2.76 15.54 22.43
C SER A 54 1.89 14.32 22.14
N VAL A 55 2.28 13.14 22.64
CA VAL A 55 1.46 11.92 22.48
C VAL A 55 0.09 12.09 23.13
N SER A 56 0.02 12.67 24.33
CA SER A 56 -1.24 12.92 25.03
C SER A 56 -2.15 13.88 24.28
N GLY A 57 -1.61 14.98 23.75
CA GLY A 57 -2.38 15.92 22.94
C GLY A 57 -2.82 15.34 21.60
N ALA A 58 -2.01 14.47 20.99
CA ALA A 58 -2.40 13.74 19.77
C ALA A 58 -3.54 12.75 20.03
N VAL A 59 -3.47 12.02 21.14
CA VAL A 59 -4.56 11.12 21.60
C VAL A 59 -5.84 11.92 21.88
N ALA A 60 -5.74 13.08 22.53
CA ALA A 60 -6.89 13.95 22.76
C ALA A 60 -7.51 14.46 21.45
N ALA A 61 -6.70 14.98 20.53
CA ALA A 61 -7.16 15.45 19.22
C ALA A 61 -7.79 14.33 18.38
N LEU A 62 -7.21 13.12 18.38
CA LEU A 62 -7.78 11.95 17.70
C LEU A 62 -9.08 11.48 18.35
N THR A 63 -9.18 11.58 19.67
CA THR A 63 -10.42 11.27 20.39
C THR A 63 -11.54 12.21 19.96
N ASP A 64 -11.29 13.52 19.95
CA ASP A 64 -12.26 14.52 19.47
C ASP A 64 -12.63 14.31 17.99
N PHE A 65 -11.63 14.00 17.17
CA PHE A 65 -11.83 13.68 15.75
C PHE A 65 -12.78 12.49 15.57
N LEU A 66 -12.52 11.37 16.25
CA LEU A 66 -13.30 10.14 16.10
C LEU A 66 -14.68 10.18 16.76
N THR A 67 -14.87 11.00 17.80
CA THR A 67 -16.13 11.05 18.58
C THR A 67 -17.06 12.20 18.25
N SER A 68 -16.58 13.20 17.50
CA SER A 68 -17.42 14.31 17.06
C SER A 68 -18.57 13.84 16.13
N THR A 69 -19.42 14.75 15.69
CA THR A 69 -20.32 14.52 14.55
C THR A 69 -19.94 15.54 13.48
N PRO A 70 -19.56 15.12 12.26
CA PRO A 70 -19.22 16.06 11.20
C PRO A 70 -20.46 16.87 10.79
N GLN A 71 -20.27 18.13 10.38
CA GLN A 71 -21.39 18.98 9.97
C GLN A 71 -22.08 18.49 8.68
N LEU A 72 -21.37 17.70 7.86
CA LEU A 72 -21.90 17.05 6.68
C LEU A 72 -22.89 15.96 7.10
N ARG A 73 -24.18 16.31 7.10
CA ARG A 73 -25.29 15.37 7.29
C ARG A 73 -25.35 14.39 6.12
N ASN A 74 -24.55 13.34 6.16
CA ASN A 74 -24.88 12.12 5.43
C ASN A 74 -25.83 11.30 6.32
N LYS A 75 -27.05 11.01 5.85
CA LYS A 75 -28.13 10.40 6.65
C LYS A 75 -27.80 8.99 7.19
N ASN A 76 -26.66 8.44 6.81
CA ASN A 76 -26.15 7.15 7.24
C ASN A 76 -24.63 7.25 7.50
N LYS A 77 -24.23 7.11 8.78
CA LYS A 77 -22.92 6.67 9.29
C LYS A 77 -21.91 7.77 9.68
N ASP A 78 -21.74 7.96 10.99
CA ASP A 78 -20.68 8.75 11.65
C ASP A 78 -19.31 8.04 11.71
N LYS A 79 -18.95 7.28 10.67
CA LYS A 79 -17.77 6.39 10.70
C LYS A 79 -16.59 6.93 9.88
N THR A 80 -15.39 6.60 10.34
CA THR A 80 -14.13 6.99 9.71
C THR A 80 -13.63 5.89 8.79
N VAL A 81 -13.23 6.23 7.56
CA VAL A 81 -12.44 5.34 6.71
C VAL A 81 -10.95 5.58 6.96
N LEU A 82 -10.20 4.50 7.16
CA LEU A 82 -8.74 4.58 7.26
C LEU A 82 -8.09 4.52 5.89
N LEU A 83 -7.03 5.30 5.71
CA LEU A 83 -6.09 5.13 4.61
C LEU A 83 -4.69 4.86 5.18
N THR A 84 -4.13 3.67 4.91
CA THR A 84 -2.83 3.29 5.48
C THR A 84 -1.74 3.19 4.40
N GLY A 85 -0.49 3.40 4.83
CA GLY A 85 0.71 3.20 4.01
C GLY A 85 1.80 2.46 4.78
N ALA A 86 2.98 2.32 4.15
CA ALA A 86 4.02 1.41 4.64
C ALA A 86 4.50 1.72 6.07
N GLY A 87 4.35 2.96 6.52
CA GLY A 87 4.73 3.40 7.86
C GLY A 87 4.03 2.63 8.99
N ILE A 88 2.80 2.12 8.78
CA ILE A 88 2.10 1.30 9.80
C ILE A 88 2.75 -0.08 10.00
N SER A 89 3.50 -0.57 9.01
CA SER A 89 4.11 -1.91 9.01
C SER A 89 5.60 -1.90 9.39
N VAL A 90 6.18 -0.74 9.70
CA VAL A 90 7.61 -0.62 10.06
C VAL A 90 7.94 -1.45 11.30
N ALA A 91 7.10 -1.37 12.35
CA ALA A 91 7.27 -2.17 13.57
C ALA A 91 7.03 -3.68 13.38
N SER A 92 6.59 -4.12 12.18
CA SER A 92 6.51 -5.53 11.80
C SER A 92 7.81 -6.05 11.15
N GLY A 93 8.87 -5.24 11.12
CA GLY A 93 10.15 -5.58 10.52
C GLY A 93 10.21 -5.36 9.00
N LEU A 94 9.18 -4.75 8.42
CA LEU A 94 9.14 -4.39 7.00
C LEU A 94 9.70 -2.98 6.79
N ALA A 95 10.47 -2.77 5.72
CA ALA A 95 10.94 -1.43 5.37
C ALA A 95 9.77 -0.56 4.89
N ASP A 96 9.93 0.77 5.00
CA ASP A 96 9.13 1.73 4.25
C ASP A 96 9.91 2.29 3.05
N TYR A 97 9.27 3.10 2.21
CA TYR A 97 9.94 3.67 1.04
C TYR A 97 10.69 4.98 1.33
N ARG A 98 10.13 5.84 2.19
CA ARG A 98 10.48 7.28 2.27
C ARG A 98 10.78 7.77 3.69
N GLY A 99 10.74 6.90 4.69
CA GLY A 99 11.15 7.26 6.05
C GLY A 99 12.65 7.53 6.12
N THR A 100 13.12 7.92 7.30
CA THR A 100 14.56 8.17 7.56
C THR A 100 15.42 6.93 7.30
N LYS A 101 14.84 5.73 7.44
CA LYS A 101 15.44 4.44 7.11
C LYS A 101 14.77 3.77 5.89
N GLY A 102 14.03 4.54 5.08
CA GLY A 102 13.29 4.02 3.94
C GLY A 102 14.16 3.71 2.73
N THR A 103 13.65 2.89 1.81
CA THR A 103 14.37 2.42 0.62
C THR A 103 14.97 3.54 -0.21
N TYR A 104 14.23 4.60 -0.56
CA TYR A 104 14.74 5.70 -1.38
C TYR A 104 15.76 6.58 -0.64
N THR A 105 15.65 6.64 0.69
CA THR A 105 16.60 7.37 1.54
C THR A 105 17.93 6.62 1.65
N LEU A 106 17.88 5.30 1.82
CA LEU A 106 19.06 4.45 2.01
C LEU A 106 19.70 3.98 0.71
N ASN A 107 18.94 3.92 -0.38
CA ASN A 107 19.38 3.47 -1.69
C ASN A 107 18.87 4.43 -2.78
N LYS A 108 19.63 5.51 -3.00
CA LYS A 108 19.28 6.56 -3.98
C LYS A 108 19.22 6.06 -5.43
N THR A 109 19.87 4.94 -5.73
CA THR A 109 19.85 4.32 -7.06
C THR A 109 18.79 3.23 -7.20
N TYR A 110 18.03 2.94 -6.13
CA TYR A 110 16.95 1.97 -6.19
C TYR A 110 15.88 2.42 -7.19
N ARG A 111 15.56 1.52 -8.11
CA ARG A 111 14.50 1.66 -9.09
C ARG A 111 13.56 0.45 -8.96
N PRO A 112 12.28 0.63 -8.59
CA PRO A 112 11.28 -0.43 -8.70
C PRO A 112 11.15 -0.85 -10.17
N ILE A 113 10.86 -2.12 -10.40
CA ILE A 113 10.55 -2.61 -11.74
C ILE A 113 9.25 -1.99 -12.24
N TYR A 114 9.23 -1.52 -13.48
CA TYR A 114 8.00 -1.02 -14.11
C TYR A 114 7.19 -2.16 -14.72
N PHE A 115 5.87 -2.00 -14.77
CA PHE A 115 4.97 -3.02 -15.31
C PHE A 115 5.32 -3.41 -16.75
N HIS A 116 5.52 -2.41 -17.62
CA HIS A 116 5.87 -2.66 -19.03
C HIS A 116 7.21 -3.38 -19.16
N GLU A 117 8.18 -3.05 -18.32
CA GLU A 117 9.50 -3.70 -18.28
C GLU A 117 9.36 -5.16 -17.85
N PHE A 118 8.59 -5.43 -16.79
CA PHE A 118 8.30 -6.79 -16.34
C PHE A 118 7.63 -7.63 -17.44
N VAL A 119 6.60 -7.10 -18.11
CA VAL A 119 5.87 -7.83 -19.15
C VAL A 119 6.73 -8.06 -20.39
N ALA A 120 7.50 -7.06 -20.82
CA ALA A 120 8.27 -7.12 -22.07
C ALA A 120 9.61 -7.87 -21.94
N ASN A 121 10.26 -7.84 -20.78
CA ASN A 121 11.64 -8.29 -20.64
C ASN A 121 11.78 -9.56 -19.78
N HIS A 122 12.13 -10.68 -20.40
CA HIS A 122 12.34 -11.96 -19.73
C HIS A 122 13.47 -11.92 -18.68
N ALA A 123 14.58 -11.24 -18.95
CA ALA A 123 15.68 -11.10 -18.00
C ALA A 123 15.28 -10.27 -16.78
N ALA A 124 14.47 -9.21 -16.97
CA ALA A 124 13.92 -8.42 -15.88
C ALA A 124 13.01 -9.26 -14.97
N ARG A 125 12.19 -10.16 -15.54
CA ARG A 125 11.39 -11.12 -14.76
C ARG A 125 12.22 -12.11 -13.96
N LYS A 126 13.29 -12.66 -14.57
CA LYS A 126 14.23 -13.55 -13.86
C LYS A 126 14.83 -12.84 -12.66
N ARG A 127 15.34 -11.62 -12.86
CA ARG A 127 15.88 -10.78 -11.78
C ARG A 127 14.83 -10.49 -10.70
N TYR A 128 13.61 -10.09 -11.09
CA TYR A 128 12.55 -9.82 -10.13
C TYR A 128 12.22 -11.06 -9.28
N TRP A 129 11.96 -12.21 -9.92
CA TRP A 129 11.55 -13.41 -9.20
C TRP A 129 12.67 -13.99 -8.32
N ALA A 130 13.93 -13.90 -8.72
CA ALA A 130 15.06 -14.27 -7.87
C ALA A 130 15.13 -13.43 -6.59
N ARG A 131 14.99 -12.11 -6.73
CA ARG A 131 14.98 -11.15 -5.62
C ARG A 131 13.77 -11.35 -4.70
N SER A 132 12.60 -11.60 -5.28
CA SER A 132 11.36 -11.92 -4.56
C SER A 132 11.45 -13.28 -3.86
N PHE A 133 12.10 -14.28 -4.46
CA PHE A 133 12.27 -15.62 -3.88
C PHE A 133 13.01 -15.55 -2.53
N LEU A 134 14.08 -14.77 -2.46
CA LEU A 134 14.84 -14.57 -1.22
C LEU A 134 14.04 -13.76 -0.19
N GLY A 135 13.44 -12.65 -0.61
CA GLY A 135 12.76 -11.72 0.29
C GLY A 135 11.38 -12.19 0.79
N TRP A 136 10.73 -13.13 0.11
CA TRP A 136 9.47 -13.73 0.54
C TRP A 136 9.53 -14.29 1.96
N THR A 137 10.67 -14.84 2.37
CA THR A 137 10.85 -15.42 3.71
C THR A 137 10.63 -14.42 4.84
N ASN A 138 11.08 -13.17 4.67
CA ASN A 138 10.89 -12.12 5.66
C ASN A 138 9.41 -11.74 5.77
N LEU A 139 8.76 -11.45 4.64
CA LEU A 139 7.34 -11.13 4.61
C LEU A 139 6.44 -12.23 5.20
N ASN A 140 6.77 -13.50 4.89
CA ASN A 140 6.00 -14.65 5.37
C ASN A 140 6.10 -14.81 6.91
N LYS A 141 7.27 -14.50 7.47
CA LYS A 141 7.52 -14.55 8.92
C LYS A 141 6.92 -13.35 9.67
N SER A 142 6.92 -12.16 9.07
CA SER A 142 6.37 -10.95 9.67
C SER A 142 4.88 -11.08 10.00
N LYS A 143 4.46 -10.38 11.05
CA LYS A 143 3.08 -10.40 11.59
C LYS A 143 2.55 -9.00 11.86
N PRO A 144 1.22 -8.83 11.94
CA PRO A 144 0.64 -7.57 12.38
C PRO A 144 1.17 -7.12 13.76
N ASN A 145 1.53 -5.84 13.86
CA ASN A 145 2.11 -5.22 15.06
C ASN A 145 1.02 -4.54 15.95
N PRO A 146 1.38 -3.90 17.08
CA PRO A 146 0.41 -3.23 17.96
C PRO A 146 -0.47 -2.18 17.27
N ALA A 147 0.04 -1.45 16.27
CA ALA A 147 -0.76 -0.48 15.51
C ALA A 147 -1.92 -1.16 14.75
N HIS A 148 -1.66 -2.30 14.11
CA HIS A 148 -2.69 -3.08 13.42
C HIS A 148 -3.74 -3.63 14.39
N LYS A 149 -3.30 -4.08 15.58
CA LYS A 149 -4.20 -4.55 16.63
C LYS A 149 -5.09 -3.42 17.17
N ALA A 150 -4.52 -2.23 17.37
CA ALA A 150 -5.30 -1.05 17.76
C ALA A 150 -6.33 -0.65 16.70
N VAL A 151 -6.00 -0.76 15.41
CA VAL A 151 -7.00 -0.60 14.33
C VAL A 151 -8.14 -1.63 14.45
N ALA A 152 -7.82 -2.87 14.82
CA ALA A 152 -8.84 -3.90 15.07
C ALA A 152 -9.78 -3.50 16.23
N ASP A 153 -9.22 -2.96 17.32
CA ASP A 153 -9.98 -2.46 18.46
C ASP A 153 -10.88 -1.27 18.07
N LEU A 154 -10.35 -0.27 17.36
CA LEU A 154 -11.14 0.87 16.89
C LEU A 154 -12.29 0.43 15.96
N GLY A 155 -12.05 -0.60 15.12
CA GLY A 155 -13.09 -1.22 14.31
C GLY A 155 -14.19 -1.89 15.15
N ARG A 156 -13.82 -2.67 16.17
CA ARG A 156 -14.77 -3.30 17.11
C ARG A 156 -15.57 -2.27 17.91
N MET A 157 -14.94 -1.15 18.28
CA MET A 157 -15.59 -0.03 18.96
C MET A 157 -16.53 0.77 18.05
N GLY A 158 -16.55 0.49 16.74
CA GLY A 158 -17.47 1.09 15.79
C GLY A 158 -17.03 2.43 15.19
N TYR A 159 -15.82 2.92 15.53
CA TYR A 159 -15.29 4.17 15.00
C TYR A 159 -14.88 4.08 13.52
N LEU A 160 -14.60 2.87 13.03
CA LEU A 160 -14.13 2.64 11.66
C LEU A 160 -15.21 2.00 10.79
N SER A 161 -15.35 2.47 9.54
CA SER A 161 -16.20 1.86 8.51
C SER A 161 -15.44 0.83 7.66
N SER A 162 -14.20 1.15 7.30
CA SER A 162 -13.34 0.33 6.46
C SER A 162 -11.90 0.82 6.47
N VAL A 163 -11.00 0.00 5.93
CA VAL A 163 -9.59 0.33 5.68
C VAL A 163 -9.32 0.29 4.18
N ILE A 164 -8.67 1.32 3.66
CA ILE A 164 -8.02 1.32 2.35
C ILE A 164 -6.52 1.29 2.63
N THR A 165 -5.80 0.30 2.14
CA THR A 165 -4.36 0.20 2.36
C THR A 165 -3.59 0.24 1.04
N GLN A 166 -2.49 1.00 1.02
CA GLN A 166 -1.49 0.93 -0.05
C GLN A 166 -0.53 -0.25 0.14
N ASN A 167 -0.53 -0.86 1.32
CA ASN A 167 0.41 -1.93 1.63
C ASN A 167 0.00 -3.21 0.92
N VAL A 168 1.00 -4.02 0.59
CA VAL A 168 0.85 -5.30 -0.09
C VAL A 168 1.16 -6.49 0.84
N ASP A 169 1.22 -6.24 2.15
CA ASP A 169 1.60 -7.21 3.19
C ASP A 169 0.44 -8.09 3.72
N SER A 170 -0.79 -7.66 3.44
CA SER A 170 -2.06 -8.22 3.94
C SER A 170 -2.15 -8.32 5.47
N PHE A 171 -1.50 -7.43 6.22
CA PHE A 171 -1.60 -7.44 7.70
C PHE A 171 -2.94 -6.96 8.22
N HIS A 172 -3.61 -6.05 7.51
CA HIS A 172 -4.97 -5.62 7.86
C HIS A 172 -5.98 -6.78 7.88
N PRO A 173 -6.20 -7.53 6.77
CA PRO A 173 -7.14 -8.66 6.79
C PRO A 173 -6.72 -9.77 7.77
N GLN A 174 -5.42 -9.92 8.07
CA GLN A 174 -4.95 -10.84 9.13
C GLN A 174 -5.28 -10.37 10.54
N ALA A 175 -5.12 -9.07 10.83
CA ALA A 175 -5.33 -8.51 12.17
C ALA A 175 -6.82 -8.32 12.51
N HIS A 176 -7.65 -8.03 11.51
CA HIS A 176 -9.06 -7.71 11.70
C HIS A 176 -9.91 -8.17 10.50
N PRO A 177 -10.10 -9.49 10.33
CA PRO A 177 -10.84 -10.04 9.19
C PRO A 177 -12.31 -9.57 9.11
N SER A 178 -12.90 -9.11 10.21
CA SER A 178 -14.26 -8.57 10.24
C SER A 178 -14.38 -7.11 9.78
N LEU A 179 -13.27 -6.38 9.69
CA LEU A 179 -13.26 -4.99 9.24
C LEU A 179 -12.99 -4.96 7.73
N ARG A 180 -13.94 -4.42 6.95
CA ARG A 180 -13.82 -4.32 5.49
C ARG A 180 -12.50 -3.65 5.11
N THR A 181 -11.64 -4.39 4.42
CA THR A 181 -10.33 -3.92 3.96
C THR A 181 -10.25 -3.98 2.44
N LEU A 182 -9.76 -2.90 1.84
CA LEU A 182 -9.45 -2.79 0.41
C LEU A 182 -7.93 -2.62 0.25
N GLU A 183 -7.30 -3.58 -0.40
CA GLU A 183 -5.87 -3.55 -0.74
C GLU A 183 -5.68 -2.85 -2.10
N LEU A 184 -5.45 -1.53 -2.05
CA LEU A 184 -5.45 -0.63 -3.21
C LEU A 184 -4.38 -1.02 -4.25
N HIS A 185 -3.25 -1.54 -3.78
CA HIS A 185 -2.11 -1.94 -4.60
C HIS A 185 -1.95 -3.45 -4.69
N GLY A 186 -3.01 -4.21 -4.39
CA GLY A 186 -2.97 -5.68 -4.37
C GLY A 186 -2.20 -6.21 -3.16
N TYR A 187 -1.69 -7.43 -3.27
CA TYR A 187 -1.06 -8.16 -2.17
C TYR A 187 -0.01 -9.15 -2.66
N LEU A 188 1.05 -9.33 -1.87
CA LEU A 188 2.18 -10.21 -2.20
C LEU A 188 1.88 -11.69 -1.96
N ARG A 189 0.79 -12.03 -1.27
CA ARG A 189 0.42 -13.41 -0.92
C ARG A 189 -0.17 -14.20 -2.09
N SER A 190 -0.24 -13.60 -3.26
CA SER A 190 -0.68 -14.24 -4.51
C SER A 190 0.25 -13.85 -5.66
N ALA A 191 0.36 -14.76 -6.64
CA ALA A 191 0.83 -14.46 -7.98
C ALA A 191 -0.37 -14.47 -8.94
N VAL A 192 -0.37 -13.61 -9.95
CA VAL A 192 -1.46 -13.48 -10.93
C VAL A 192 -0.92 -13.61 -12.35
N CYS A 193 -1.64 -14.31 -13.21
CA CYS A 193 -1.31 -14.39 -14.63
C CYS A 193 -1.63 -13.07 -15.33
N THR A 194 -0.66 -12.53 -16.08
CA THR A 194 -0.85 -11.31 -16.88
C THR A 194 -1.80 -11.50 -18.07
N THR A 195 -2.07 -12.77 -18.46
CA THR A 195 -2.98 -13.12 -19.56
C THR A 195 -4.38 -13.45 -19.07
N CYS A 196 -4.56 -14.54 -18.31
CA CYS A 196 -5.89 -15.02 -17.92
C CYS A 196 -6.39 -14.49 -16.58
N ARG A 197 -5.58 -13.70 -15.86
CA ARG A 197 -5.88 -13.14 -14.53
C ARG A 197 -6.15 -14.16 -13.42
N THR A 198 -5.91 -15.45 -13.67
CA THR A 198 -5.97 -16.47 -12.62
C THR A 198 -4.91 -16.17 -11.57
N GLU A 199 -5.33 -16.24 -10.31
CA GLU A 199 -4.50 -16.09 -9.14
C GLU A 199 -3.99 -17.45 -8.62
N TYR A 200 -2.81 -17.41 -8.01
CA TYR A 200 -2.09 -18.55 -7.49
C TYR A 200 -1.54 -18.20 -6.12
N ASP A 201 -1.71 -19.10 -5.17
CA ASP A 201 -1.14 -18.93 -3.83
C ASP A 201 0.39 -18.73 -3.91
N ARG A 202 0.89 -17.68 -3.25
CA ARG A 202 2.31 -17.32 -3.33
C ARG A 202 3.22 -18.36 -2.66
N GLN A 203 2.73 -19.11 -1.67
CA GLN A 203 3.50 -20.16 -1.01
C GLN A 203 3.64 -21.38 -1.93
N LEU A 204 2.59 -21.77 -2.64
CA LEU A 204 2.69 -22.80 -3.68
C LEU A 204 3.66 -22.37 -4.79
N PHE A 205 3.51 -21.14 -5.27
CA PHE A 205 4.44 -20.59 -6.26
C PHE A 205 5.89 -20.51 -5.75
N GLN A 206 6.10 -20.24 -4.46
CA GLN A 206 7.43 -20.28 -3.85
C GLN A 206 8.05 -21.68 -3.91
N ASN A 207 7.25 -22.72 -3.70
CA ASN A 207 7.71 -24.10 -3.78
C ASN A 207 8.10 -24.46 -5.23
N ASP A 208 7.32 -24.02 -6.22
CA ASP A 208 7.65 -24.19 -7.63
C ASP A 208 8.97 -23.47 -7.98
N LEU A 209 9.15 -22.24 -7.50
CA LEU A 209 10.42 -21.52 -7.65
C LEU A 209 11.59 -22.28 -7.02
N ALA A 210 11.43 -22.85 -5.82
CA ALA A 210 12.48 -23.63 -5.17
C ALA A 210 12.83 -24.90 -5.96
N ALA A 211 11.82 -25.62 -6.44
CA ALA A 211 11.99 -26.84 -7.22
C ALA A 211 12.70 -26.58 -8.55
N LEU A 212 12.37 -25.48 -9.24
CA LEU A 212 13.02 -25.07 -10.49
C LEU A 212 14.45 -24.53 -10.29
N ASN A 213 14.81 -24.14 -9.06
CA ASN A 213 16.09 -23.51 -8.75
C ASN A 213 16.76 -24.11 -7.47
N PRO A 214 17.18 -25.40 -7.48
CA PRO A 214 17.75 -26.05 -6.31
C PRO A 214 18.93 -25.29 -5.68
N ALA A 215 19.87 -24.80 -6.50
CA ALA A 215 21.01 -24.02 -6.00
C ALA A 215 20.62 -22.72 -5.29
N TRP A 216 19.56 -22.03 -5.75
CA TRP A 216 19.03 -20.85 -5.07
C TRP A 216 18.31 -21.22 -3.78
N SER A 217 17.63 -22.37 -3.76
CA SER A 217 17.00 -22.90 -2.55
C SER A 217 18.03 -23.25 -1.48
N ASP A 218 19.14 -23.90 -1.87
CA ASP A 218 20.24 -24.23 -0.96
C ASP A 218 20.89 -22.95 -0.40
N PHE A 219 21.17 -21.97 -1.27
CA PHE A 219 21.68 -20.66 -0.86
C PHE A 219 20.74 -19.95 0.14
N LEU A 220 19.43 -19.98 -0.10
CA LEU A 220 18.45 -19.41 0.84
C LEU A 220 18.46 -20.15 2.18
N ASN A 221 18.58 -21.48 2.18
CA ASN A 221 18.65 -22.28 3.41
C ASN A 221 19.91 -21.96 4.23
N GLU A 222 21.06 -21.81 3.58
CA GLU A 222 22.32 -21.38 4.22
C GLU A 222 22.19 -19.98 4.85
N MET A 223 21.57 -19.04 4.13
CA MET A 223 21.28 -17.69 4.64
C MET A 223 20.35 -17.70 5.85
N LEU A 224 19.34 -18.57 5.86
CA LEU A 224 18.43 -18.73 6.98
C LEU A 224 19.13 -19.37 8.19
N ALA A 225 19.94 -20.41 7.96
CA ALA A 225 20.66 -21.13 9.00
C ALA A 225 21.73 -20.26 9.69
N SER A 226 22.38 -19.38 8.93
CA SER A 226 23.36 -18.42 9.47
C SER A 226 22.73 -17.25 10.22
N GLY A 227 21.40 -17.09 10.17
CA GLY A 227 20.69 -15.95 10.76
C GLY A 227 20.88 -14.64 10.00
N ALA A 228 21.44 -14.68 8.79
CA ALA A 228 21.69 -13.51 7.95
C ALA A 228 20.43 -12.68 7.65
N LEU A 229 19.27 -13.35 7.61
CA LEU A 229 17.96 -12.72 7.40
C LEU A 229 17.22 -12.34 8.71
N THR A 230 17.74 -12.71 9.89
CA THR A 230 17.07 -12.50 11.18
C THR A 230 17.79 -11.52 12.12
N THR A 231 19.04 -11.16 11.85
CA THR A 231 19.75 -10.19 12.71
C THR A 231 19.05 -8.83 12.69
N GLU A 232 18.73 -8.24 13.84
CA GLU A 232 18.22 -6.86 13.95
C GLU A 232 19.35 -5.82 13.82
N ASN A 233 20.61 -6.26 13.80
CA ASN A 233 21.77 -5.40 13.70
C ASN A 233 21.92 -4.84 12.26
N PRO A 234 21.72 -3.52 12.05
CA PRO A 234 21.79 -2.91 10.73
C PRO A 234 23.19 -2.98 10.11
N ASP A 235 24.25 -3.07 10.91
CA ASP A 235 25.64 -3.15 10.44
C ASP A 235 26.01 -4.56 9.99
N GLU A 236 25.43 -5.59 10.61
CA GLU A 236 25.58 -6.99 10.21
C GLU A 236 24.79 -7.28 8.92
N ARG A 237 23.55 -6.76 8.80
CA ARG A 237 22.81 -6.76 7.52
C ARG A 237 23.59 -6.07 6.40
N ARG A 238 24.29 -4.97 6.72
CA ARG A 238 25.11 -4.22 5.77
C ARG A 238 26.37 -4.97 5.35
N ARG A 239 27.01 -5.71 6.26
CA ARG A 239 28.13 -6.61 5.97
C ARG A 239 27.73 -7.79 5.08
N LEU A 240 26.50 -8.27 5.22
CA LEU A 240 25.95 -9.40 4.45
C LEU A 240 25.23 -8.97 3.16
N GLY A 241 25.01 -7.67 2.95
CA GLY A 241 24.49 -7.10 1.69
C GLY A 241 22.99 -7.32 1.43
N LEU A 242 22.24 -7.90 2.37
CA LEU A 242 20.84 -8.30 2.18
C LEU A 242 19.89 -7.28 2.79
N LYS A 243 19.14 -6.54 1.96
CA LYS A 243 18.08 -5.61 2.40
C LYS A 243 16.76 -5.94 1.71
N THR A 244 15.70 -6.12 2.50
CA THR A 244 14.33 -6.32 1.99
C THR A 244 13.62 -4.99 1.79
N ASN A 245 12.97 -4.81 0.63
CA ASN A 245 12.14 -3.65 0.32
C ASN A 245 10.68 -3.83 0.81
N PRO A 246 9.85 -2.78 0.81
CA PRO A 246 8.47 -2.87 1.30
C PRO A 246 7.58 -3.81 0.47
N ASP A 247 7.93 -4.04 -0.79
CA ASP A 247 7.32 -5.03 -1.69
C ASP A 247 7.94 -6.44 -1.56
N GLY A 248 8.79 -6.64 -0.54
CA GLY A 248 9.33 -7.94 -0.18
C GLY A 248 10.48 -8.44 -1.04
N ASP A 249 11.01 -7.67 -1.99
CA ASP A 249 12.18 -8.09 -2.79
C ASP A 249 13.51 -7.76 -2.08
N VAL A 250 14.60 -8.46 -2.43
CA VAL A 250 15.96 -8.25 -1.87
C VAL A 250 16.95 -8.06 -3.01
N ASP A 251 17.90 -7.12 -2.93
CA ASP A 251 18.99 -7.00 -3.91
C ASP A 251 20.23 -7.77 -3.43
N VAL A 252 20.83 -8.60 -4.30
CA VAL A 252 22.04 -9.38 -3.97
C VAL A 252 23.17 -8.99 -4.93
N PRO A 253 24.23 -8.32 -4.45
CA PRO A 253 25.37 -7.94 -5.28
C PRO A 253 26.14 -9.17 -5.81
N GLY A 254 26.61 -9.09 -7.06
CA GLY A 254 27.53 -10.09 -7.63
C GLY A 254 26.89 -11.42 -8.05
N VAL A 255 25.56 -11.55 -7.97
CA VAL A 255 24.85 -12.77 -8.40
C VAL A 255 24.33 -12.61 -9.83
N ASP A 256 24.59 -13.61 -10.65
CA ASP A 256 23.99 -13.71 -11.98
C ASP A 256 22.55 -14.27 -11.88
N TYR A 257 21.59 -13.43 -12.26
CA TYR A 257 20.17 -13.77 -12.28
C TYR A 257 19.73 -14.48 -13.56
N ALA A 258 20.59 -14.58 -14.58
CA ALA A 258 20.24 -15.11 -15.90
C ALA A 258 19.82 -16.60 -15.86
N THR A 259 20.28 -17.34 -14.85
CA THR A 259 19.98 -18.76 -14.65
C THR A 259 18.68 -19.01 -13.89
N PHE A 260 18.10 -17.98 -13.25
CA PHE A 260 16.90 -18.15 -12.43
C PHE A 260 15.68 -18.50 -13.31
N ARG A 261 14.96 -19.56 -12.95
CA ARG A 261 13.80 -20.09 -13.67
C ARG A 261 12.51 -19.81 -12.89
N TYR A 262 11.40 -19.68 -13.60
CA TYR A 262 10.08 -19.47 -13.00
C TYR A 262 9.01 -20.20 -13.81
N PRO A 263 7.92 -20.70 -13.17
CA PRO A 263 6.94 -21.51 -13.87
C PRO A 263 6.03 -20.65 -14.76
N ALA A 264 5.44 -21.28 -15.77
CA ALA A 264 4.36 -20.70 -16.55
C ALA A 264 3.02 -20.76 -15.79
N CYS A 265 2.04 -19.96 -16.20
CA CYS A 265 0.67 -20.06 -15.73
C CYS A 265 0.07 -21.43 -16.09
N PRO A 266 -0.24 -22.31 -15.11
CA PRO A 266 -0.75 -23.65 -15.40
C PRO A 266 -2.13 -23.62 -16.07
N THR A 267 -2.98 -22.64 -15.75
CA THR A 267 -4.27 -22.46 -16.43
C THR A 267 -4.10 -22.15 -17.91
N CYS A 268 -3.19 -21.24 -18.28
CA CYS A 268 -2.92 -20.92 -19.68
C CYS A 268 -2.22 -22.07 -20.39
N LEU A 269 -1.34 -22.81 -19.71
CA LEU A 269 -0.67 -23.97 -20.28
C LEU A 269 -1.67 -25.09 -20.62
N ALA A 270 -2.60 -25.38 -19.69
CA ALA A 270 -3.64 -26.39 -19.91
C ALA A 270 -4.71 -25.94 -20.93
N LYS A 271 -5.07 -24.65 -20.91
CA LYS A 271 -6.07 -24.07 -21.80
C LYS A 271 -5.58 -22.72 -22.34
N PRO A 272 -4.82 -22.73 -23.45
CA PRO A 272 -4.31 -21.49 -24.02
C PRO A 272 -5.45 -20.53 -24.41
N PRO A 273 -5.48 -19.30 -23.87
CA PRO A 273 -6.48 -18.32 -24.24
C PRO A 273 -6.29 -17.87 -25.69
N GLN A 274 -7.34 -17.26 -26.26
CA GLN A 274 -7.27 -16.62 -27.56
C GLN A 274 -7.14 -15.10 -27.40
N ASP A 275 -6.43 -14.46 -28.32
CA ASP A 275 -6.44 -13.00 -28.43
C ASP A 275 -7.73 -12.48 -29.08
N LYS A 276 -7.81 -11.16 -29.29
CA LYS A 276 -9.00 -10.50 -29.87
C LYS A 276 -9.31 -10.96 -31.30
N ASP A 277 -8.31 -11.45 -32.02
CA ASP A 277 -8.43 -11.92 -33.40
C ASP A 277 -8.68 -13.44 -33.46
N GLY A 278 -8.88 -14.09 -32.30
CA GLY A 278 -9.15 -15.53 -32.19
C GLY A 278 -7.90 -16.40 -32.30
N LYS A 279 -6.70 -15.81 -32.41
CA LYS A 279 -5.44 -16.58 -32.45
C LYS A 279 -5.13 -17.09 -31.06
N LYS A 280 -4.84 -18.40 -30.96
CA LYS A 280 -4.44 -19.02 -29.69
C LYS A 280 -3.07 -18.53 -29.27
N HIS A 281 -2.96 -18.18 -27.99
CA HIS A 281 -1.68 -17.94 -27.37
C HIS A 281 -0.84 -19.21 -27.31
N VAL A 282 0.48 -19.05 -27.31
CA VAL A 282 1.45 -20.13 -27.17
C VAL A 282 2.12 -19.97 -25.82
N ILE A 283 2.24 -21.06 -25.07
CA ILE A 283 2.91 -21.13 -23.79
C ILE A 283 3.81 -22.36 -23.87
N GLU A 284 5.12 -22.15 -23.94
CA GLU A 284 6.11 -23.20 -23.93
C GLU A 284 6.78 -23.26 -22.57
N VAL A 285 7.02 -24.50 -22.13
CA VAL A 285 7.78 -24.80 -20.92
C VAL A 285 8.90 -25.77 -21.24
N ASP A 286 9.97 -25.73 -20.46
CA ASP A 286 11.02 -26.75 -20.53
C ASP A 286 10.61 -28.04 -19.81
N VAL A 287 11.51 -29.02 -19.75
CA VAL A 287 11.25 -30.36 -19.20
C VAL A 287 10.81 -30.35 -17.73
N ASP A 288 11.19 -29.32 -16.96
CA ASP A 288 10.80 -29.20 -15.54
C ASP A 288 9.61 -28.24 -15.35
N GLY A 289 9.04 -27.69 -16.43
CA GLY A 289 7.87 -26.82 -16.39
C GLY A 289 8.18 -25.32 -16.25
N ALA A 290 9.43 -24.88 -16.42
CA ALA A 290 9.75 -23.45 -16.40
C ALA A 290 9.34 -22.76 -17.69
N TRP A 291 8.86 -21.51 -17.60
CA TRP A 291 8.43 -20.72 -18.75
C TRP A 291 9.60 -20.42 -19.69
N VAL A 292 9.43 -20.70 -20.99
CA VAL A 292 10.47 -20.52 -22.02
C VAL A 292 10.21 -19.26 -22.85
N ALA A 293 11.26 -18.45 -23.02
CA ALA A 293 11.23 -17.27 -23.88
C ALA A 293 11.38 -17.64 -25.36
N GLY A 294 10.86 -16.79 -26.27
CA GLY A 294 10.96 -16.99 -27.73
C GLY A 294 9.57 -17.13 -28.34
N ASN A 295 8.98 -18.33 -28.23
CA ASN A 295 7.66 -18.62 -28.81
C ASN A 295 6.49 -18.36 -27.86
N SER A 296 6.73 -18.33 -26.55
CA SER A 296 5.67 -18.05 -25.57
C SER A 296 5.15 -16.62 -25.72
N THR A 297 3.85 -16.50 -25.99
CA THR A 297 3.13 -15.22 -26.13
C THR A 297 2.24 -14.89 -24.94
N ALA A 298 2.14 -15.79 -23.96
CA ALA A 298 1.28 -15.64 -22.78
C ALA A 298 1.81 -16.43 -21.59
N GLY A 299 1.01 -16.49 -20.52
CA GLY A 299 1.25 -17.37 -19.38
C GLY A 299 2.33 -16.87 -18.43
N ILE A 300 2.63 -15.57 -18.48
CA ILE A 300 3.55 -14.93 -17.54
C ILE A 300 2.82 -14.73 -16.20
N LEU A 301 3.44 -15.20 -15.13
CA LEU A 301 3.02 -14.93 -13.76
C LEU A 301 3.77 -13.71 -13.22
N LYS A 302 3.05 -12.82 -12.55
CA LYS A 302 3.58 -11.68 -11.80
C LYS A 302 3.09 -11.74 -10.34
N PRO A 303 3.74 -11.11 -9.36
CA PRO A 303 3.13 -10.88 -8.04
C PRO A 303 1.77 -10.17 -8.20
N ASN A 304 0.78 -10.49 -7.36
CA ASN A 304 -0.52 -9.82 -7.39
C ASN A 304 -0.49 -8.43 -6.75
N VAL A 305 0.51 -7.63 -7.11
CA VAL A 305 0.68 -6.23 -6.71
C VAL A 305 0.57 -5.33 -7.91
N ILE A 306 0.08 -4.12 -7.72
CA ILE A 306 0.04 -3.10 -8.77
C ILE A 306 1.44 -2.50 -8.91
N MET A 307 2.12 -2.83 -10.00
CA MET A 307 3.45 -2.28 -10.28
C MET A 307 3.38 -0.82 -10.72
N PHE A 308 4.50 -0.11 -10.65
CA PHE A 308 4.58 1.24 -11.22
C PHE A 308 4.31 1.20 -12.73
N GLY A 309 3.35 2.01 -13.18
CA GLY A 309 2.85 2.02 -14.55
C GLY A 309 1.75 1.00 -14.85
N GLU A 310 1.38 0.15 -13.89
CA GLU A 310 0.18 -0.68 -13.97
C GLU A 310 -1.05 0.14 -13.55
N SER A 311 -2.15 -0.03 -14.25
CA SER A 311 -3.43 0.54 -13.82
C SER A 311 -4.05 -0.30 -12.72
N ILE A 312 -4.46 0.36 -11.63
CA ILE A 312 -5.33 -0.27 -10.62
C ILE A 312 -6.63 -0.73 -11.32
N PRO A 313 -7.14 -1.94 -11.05
CA PRO A 313 -8.42 -2.41 -11.60
C PRO A 313 -9.55 -1.42 -11.31
N ASP A 314 -10.45 -1.22 -12.27
CA ASP A 314 -11.53 -0.24 -12.12
C ASP A 314 -12.48 -0.60 -10.97
N THR A 315 -12.74 -1.89 -10.76
CA THR A 315 -13.50 -2.36 -9.59
C THR A 315 -12.86 -1.92 -8.27
N THR A 316 -11.53 -2.01 -8.15
CA THR A 316 -10.78 -1.56 -6.98
C THR A 316 -10.81 -0.03 -6.85
N LYS A 317 -10.68 0.72 -7.95
CA LYS A 317 -10.77 2.19 -7.93
C LYS A 317 -12.16 2.64 -7.45
N THR A 318 -13.22 2.08 -8.04
CA THR A 318 -14.60 2.40 -7.69
C THR A 318 -14.91 2.01 -6.25
N ALA A 319 -14.45 0.85 -5.78
CA ALA A 319 -14.65 0.43 -4.39
C ALA A 319 -13.91 1.34 -3.40
N ALA A 320 -12.72 1.85 -3.75
CA ALA A 320 -11.98 2.80 -2.92
C ALA A 320 -12.69 4.16 -2.85
N GLU A 321 -13.20 4.65 -3.98
CA GLU A 321 -14.00 5.89 -4.03
C GLU A 321 -15.30 5.76 -3.23
N LEU A 322 -16.01 4.63 -3.38
CA LEU A 322 -17.22 4.35 -2.63
C LEU A 322 -16.95 4.30 -1.12
N ALA A 323 -15.82 3.72 -0.70
CA ALA A 323 -15.43 3.70 0.71
C ALA A 323 -15.16 5.11 1.29
N ILE A 324 -14.72 6.07 0.47
CA ILE A 324 -14.67 7.49 0.85
C ILE A 324 -16.08 8.09 0.93
N ASP A 325 -16.88 7.89 -0.11
CA ASP A 325 -18.22 8.49 -0.23
C ASP A 325 -19.21 7.99 0.86
N GLU A 326 -19.02 6.77 1.35
CA GLU A 326 -19.80 6.17 2.45
C GLU A 326 -19.33 6.60 3.85
N ALA A 327 -18.16 7.22 3.96
CA ALA A 327 -17.59 7.64 5.24
C ALA A 327 -17.94 9.10 5.53
N SER A 328 -17.77 9.50 6.78
CA SER A 328 -17.90 10.90 7.20
C SER A 328 -16.56 11.57 7.49
N ARG A 329 -15.48 10.78 7.57
CA ARG A 329 -14.11 11.22 7.85
C ARG A 329 -13.08 10.32 7.19
N VAL A 330 -11.90 10.87 6.92
CA VAL A 330 -10.71 10.11 6.50
C VAL A 330 -9.61 10.25 7.53
N LEU A 331 -9.03 9.13 7.98
CA LEU A 331 -7.84 9.13 8.81
C LEU A 331 -6.69 8.40 8.10
N VAL A 332 -5.62 9.13 7.79
CA VAL A 332 -4.42 8.62 7.14
C VAL A 332 -3.41 8.19 8.19
N LEU A 333 -2.89 6.96 8.09
CA LEU A 333 -1.90 6.40 9.02
C LEU A 333 -0.66 5.91 8.28
N GLY A 334 0.50 6.48 8.59
CA GLY A 334 1.80 5.96 8.11
C GLY A 334 1.98 6.07 6.59
N SER A 335 1.42 7.09 5.96
CA SER A 335 1.51 7.31 4.52
C SER A 335 1.98 8.72 4.21
N SER A 336 2.97 8.83 3.32
CA SER A 336 3.38 10.12 2.75
C SER A 336 2.44 10.63 1.66
N LEU A 337 1.46 9.83 1.23
CA LEU A 337 0.58 10.10 0.08
C LEU A 337 1.32 10.52 -1.20
N ALA A 338 2.58 10.09 -1.36
CA ALA A 338 3.36 10.42 -2.55
C ALA A 338 2.71 9.84 -3.83
N THR A 339 2.08 8.67 -3.72
CA THR A 339 1.39 8.04 -4.86
C THR A 339 0.05 8.74 -5.12
N TYR A 340 -0.20 9.10 -6.38
CA TYR A 340 -1.45 9.78 -6.76
C TYR A 340 -2.69 8.91 -6.46
N SER A 341 -2.56 7.58 -6.57
CA SER A 341 -3.64 6.63 -6.33
C SER A 341 -4.33 6.75 -4.96
N ALA A 342 -3.55 7.05 -3.91
CA ALA A 342 -4.06 7.25 -2.56
C ALA A 342 -4.34 8.74 -2.28
N TRP A 343 -3.46 9.64 -2.72
CA TRP A 343 -3.62 11.08 -2.54
C TRP A 343 -4.95 11.61 -3.11
N ARG A 344 -5.36 11.14 -4.28
CA ARG A 344 -6.62 11.55 -4.92
C ARG A 344 -7.86 11.22 -4.07
N LEU A 345 -7.80 10.19 -3.23
CA LEU A 345 -8.91 9.80 -2.34
C LEU A 345 -9.05 10.80 -1.19
N VAL A 346 -7.93 11.26 -0.64
CA VAL A 346 -7.90 12.31 0.40
C VAL A 346 -8.32 13.65 -0.18
N LYS A 347 -7.89 13.98 -1.41
CA LYS A 347 -8.38 15.16 -2.14
C LYS A 347 -9.90 15.12 -2.35
N ARG A 348 -10.44 13.98 -2.80
CA ARG A 348 -11.89 13.79 -2.96
C ARG A 348 -12.64 14.03 -1.64
N ALA A 349 -12.14 13.45 -0.54
CA ALA A 349 -12.72 13.67 0.79
C ALA A 349 -12.71 15.15 1.19
N ARG A 350 -11.59 15.84 0.90
CA ARG A 350 -11.48 17.29 1.15
C ARG A 350 -12.48 18.10 0.36
N GLU A 351 -12.67 17.78 -0.93
CA GLU A 351 -13.64 18.45 -1.81
C GLU A 351 -15.09 18.22 -1.37
N GLN A 352 -15.36 17.10 -0.68
CA GLN A 352 -16.64 16.83 -0.04
C GLN A 352 -16.79 17.53 1.33
N GLY A 353 -15.76 18.24 1.80
CA GLY A 353 -15.72 18.93 3.09
C GLY A 353 -15.48 18.02 4.30
N MET A 354 -15.07 16.77 4.09
CA MET A 354 -14.87 15.81 5.19
C MET A 354 -13.71 16.24 6.09
N PRO A 355 -13.81 16.03 7.42
CA PRO A 355 -12.67 16.10 8.31
C PRO A 355 -11.58 15.10 7.90
N ILE A 356 -10.34 15.58 7.87
CA ILE A 356 -9.14 14.79 7.53
C ILE A 356 -8.20 14.74 8.73
N GLY A 357 -7.87 13.53 9.17
CA GLY A 357 -6.81 13.27 10.14
C GLY A 357 -5.60 12.66 9.45
N ILE A 358 -4.38 13.06 9.83
CA ILE A 358 -3.15 12.45 9.33
C ILE A 358 -2.19 12.20 10.49
N VAL A 359 -1.78 10.94 10.64
CA VAL A 359 -0.74 10.51 11.58
C VAL A 359 0.40 9.91 10.80
N ASN A 360 1.47 10.68 10.65
CA ASN A 360 2.65 10.26 9.89
C ASN A 360 3.89 10.98 10.41
N ILE A 361 4.97 10.26 10.67
CA ILE A 361 6.22 10.85 11.22
C ILE A 361 6.82 11.84 10.22
N GLY A 362 6.92 11.44 8.94
CA GLY A 362 7.47 12.29 7.88
C GLY A 362 6.45 13.21 7.22
N GLY A 363 6.92 14.04 6.30
CA GLY A 363 6.08 14.89 5.45
C GLY A 363 5.06 14.11 4.63
N VAL A 364 3.97 14.79 4.27
CA VAL A 364 2.91 14.26 3.41
C VAL A 364 2.73 15.16 2.20
N ARG A 365 2.54 14.55 1.02
CA ARG A 365 2.43 15.27 -0.26
C ARG A 365 1.27 16.26 -0.23
N GLY A 366 1.61 17.55 -0.32
CA GLY A 366 0.65 18.64 -0.47
C GLY A 366 -0.32 18.75 0.71
N GLU A 367 0.10 18.42 1.93
CA GLU A 367 -0.81 18.36 3.08
C GLU A 367 -1.42 19.70 3.48
N GLU A 368 -0.78 20.82 3.12
CA GLU A 368 -1.27 22.18 3.35
C GLU A 368 -2.68 22.40 2.79
N GLN A 369 -3.01 21.79 1.65
CA GLN A 369 -4.33 21.92 1.03
C GLN A 369 -5.43 21.20 1.82
N PHE A 370 -5.08 20.21 2.64
CA PHE A 370 -6.03 19.48 3.46
C PHE A 370 -6.39 20.26 4.72
N PHE A 371 -5.54 21.18 5.17
CA PHE A 371 -5.69 21.89 6.44
C PHE A 371 -5.89 23.40 6.33
N SER A 372 -5.84 23.97 5.12
CA SER A 372 -5.96 25.42 4.86
C SER A 372 -7.24 26.09 5.39
N HIS A 373 -8.24 25.31 5.78
CA HIS A 373 -9.51 25.79 6.33
C HIS A 373 -9.58 25.76 7.85
N LEU A 374 -8.60 25.13 8.51
CA LEU A 374 -8.55 25.03 9.96
C LEU A 374 -8.06 26.36 10.55
N GLY A 375 -8.79 26.88 11.53
CA GLY A 375 -8.36 28.04 12.31
C GLY A 375 -7.32 27.69 13.37
N GLU A 376 -6.69 28.71 13.95
CA GLU A 376 -5.67 28.59 15.00
C GLU A 376 -6.17 27.86 16.26
N ASN A 377 -7.48 27.93 16.53
CA ASN A 377 -8.15 27.29 17.67
C ASN A 377 -8.70 25.89 17.36
N SER A 378 -8.23 25.22 16.32
CA SER A 378 -8.64 23.84 16.03
C SER A 378 -8.37 22.93 17.24
N THR A 379 -9.32 22.09 17.61
CA THR A 379 -9.13 21.07 18.65
C THR A 379 -8.73 19.71 18.08
N GLY A 380 -8.73 19.58 16.74
CA GLY A 380 -8.57 18.30 16.04
C GLY A 380 -9.89 17.75 15.48
N LYS A 381 -11.04 18.24 15.94
CA LYS A 381 -12.38 17.80 15.51
C LYS A 381 -12.58 17.83 13.99
N ASP A 382 -12.30 18.99 13.37
CA ASP A 382 -12.56 19.22 11.94
C ASP A 382 -11.36 18.80 11.07
N GLY A 383 -10.27 18.40 11.70
CA GLY A 383 -9.07 17.85 11.06
C GLY A 383 -7.86 17.94 11.99
N LEU A 384 -6.92 17.03 11.81
CA LEU A 384 -5.69 16.98 12.59
C LEU A 384 -4.49 16.49 11.79
N ARG A 385 -3.30 16.87 12.25
CA ARG A 385 -2.02 16.40 11.76
C ARG A 385 -1.04 16.22 12.91
N CYS A 386 -0.54 15.01 13.13
CA CYS A 386 0.46 14.74 14.17
C CYS A 386 1.54 13.73 13.74
N ALA A 387 2.76 13.89 14.26
CA ALA A 387 3.94 13.16 13.82
C ALA A 387 4.44 12.21 14.93
N HIS A 388 3.68 11.14 15.17
CA HIS A 388 3.98 10.16 16.22
C HIS A 388 4.16 8.75 15.67
N ILE A 389 4.84 7.94 16.48
CA ILE A 389 4.99 6.50 16.31
C ILE A 389 3.63 5.83 16.52
N LEU A 390 3.17 5.03 15.56
CA LEU A 390 1.80 4.50 15.54
C LEU A 390 1.59 3.40 16.58
N GLU A 391 2.60 2.57 16.81
CA GLU A 391 2.60 1.49 17.80
C GLU A 391 2.54 1.99 19.25
N ASP A 392 2.94 3.24 19.50
CA ASP A 392 2.81 3.89 20.80
C ASP A 392 1.49 4.66 20.90
N MET A 393 1.14 5.42 19.87
CA MET A 393 0.02 6.36 19.93
C MET A 393 -1.35 5.66 19.81
N LEU A 394 -1.51 4.68 18.90
CA LEU A 394 -2.82 4.04 18.67
C LEU A 394 -3.30 3.18 19.85
N PRO A 395 -2.46 2.39 20.54
CA PRO A 395 -2.91 1.69 21.75
C PRO A 395 -3.35 2.64 22.88
N ASN A 396 -2.67 3.79 23.03
CA ASN A 396 -3.09 4.81 23.99
C ASN A 396 -4.44 5.44 23.62
N LEU A 397 -4.69 5.68 22.32
CA LEU A 397 -6.00 6.13 21.83
C LEU A 397 -7.11 5.12 22.12
N VAL A 398 -6.86 3.82 21.88
CA VAL A 398 -7.81 2.75 22.19
C VAL A 398 -8.14 2.72 23.67
N LYS A 399 -7.13 2.89 24.54
CA LYS A 399 -7.32 2.95 26.00
C LYS A 399 -8.20 4.13 26.41
N GLU A 400 -7.91 5.32 25.89
CA GLU A 400 -8.67 6.55 26.17
C GLU A 400 -10.15 6.41 25.75
N LEU A 401 -10.40 5.93 24.53
CA LEU A 401 -11.76 5.71 24.01
C LEU A 401 -12.51 4.62 24.79
N GLY A 402 -11.80 3.55 25.19
CA GLY A 402 -12.36 2.50 26.03
C GLY A 402 -12.81 3.01 27.40
N GLN A 403 -12.02 3.87 28.05
CA GLN A 403 -12.37 4.50 29.32
C GLN A 403 -13.61 5.40 29.18
N LYS A 404 -13.67 6.24 28.13
CA LYS A 404 -14.84 7.10 27.87
C LYS A 404 -16.12 6.30 27.65
N ASN A 405 -16.07 5.15 26.98
CA ASN A 405 -17.22 4.27 26.77
C ASN A 405 -17.70 3.56 28.05
N THR A 406 -16.84 3.41 29.07
CA THR A 406 -17.22 2.80 30.37
C THR A 406 -17.80 3.79 31.38
N THR A 407 -17.68 5.10 31.15
CA THR A 407 -18.38 6.12 31.93
C THR A 407 -19.88 6.09 31.60
N PRO A 408 -20.79 5.88 32.58
CA PRO A 408 -22.21 5.68 32.31
C PRO A 408 -22.87 6.99 31.88
N PHE A 409 -23.02 7.20 30.57
CA PHE A 409 -24.07 8.07 30.06
C PHE A 409 -25.39 7.29 30.12
N ALA A 410 -26.39 7.91 30.73
CA ALA A 410 -27.72 7.35 30.94
C ALA A 410 -28.28 6.74 29.65
N SER A 411 -28.59 5.44 29.76
CA SER A 411 -29.24 4.61 28.75
C SER A 411 -30.51 5.26 28.20
N SER A 412 -30.53 5.50 26.89
CA SER A 412 -31.75 5.78 26.12
C SER A 412 -31.57 5.34 24.66
N ALA A 413 -31.41 4.04 24.43
CA ALA A 413 -31.81 3.41 23.17
C ALA A 413 -31.84 1.89 23.35
N MET A 414 -33.03 1.31 23.39
CA MET A 414 -33.21 -0.14 23.29
C MET A 414 -32.68 -0.61 21.93
N ALA A 415 -31.67 -1.48 21.94
CA ALA A 415 -31.19 -2.16 20.76
C ALA A 415 -32.32 -3.04 20.19
N ARG A 416 -32.74 -2.78 18.95
CA ARG A 416 -33.63 -3.70 18.23
C ARG A 416 -32.85 -4.97 17.86
N PRO A 417 -33.43 -6.17 18.04
CA PRO A 417 -32.76 -7.42 17.69
C PRO A 417 -32.50 -7.50 16.17
N PHE A 418 -31.35 -8.08 15.84
CA PHE A 418 -30.90 -8.36 14.48
C PHE A 418 -31.86 -9.33 13.79
N VAL A 419 -32.36 -8.93 12.62
CA VAL A 419 -33.16 -9.78 11.72
C VAL A 419 -32.32 -10.03 10.46
N PRO A 420 -31.92 -11.28 10.16
CA PRO A 420 -31.20 -11.60 8.94
C PRO A 420 -32.07 -11.37 7.69
N ALA A 421 -31.45 -10.98 6.57
CA ALA A 421 -32.13 -10.83 5.29
C ALA A 421 -32.58 -12.20 4.74
N PRO A 422 -33.75 -12.29 4.06
CA PRO A 422 -34.45 -13.55 3.79
C PRO A 422 -33.92 -14.36 2.58
N TRP A 423 -32.61 -14.47 2.40
CA TRP A 423 -32.05 -15.35 1.36
C TRP A 423 -30.75 -16.07 1.78
N ALA A 424 -30.61 -16.37 3.07
CA ALA A 424 -29.60 -17.31 3.55
C ALA A 424 -29.84 -18.72 2.99
#